data_AF-A0A4Q9M9C0-F1
#
_entry.id   AF-A0A4Q9M9C0-F1
#
_cell.length_a   1.000
_cell.length_b   1.000
_cell.length_c   1.000
_cell.angle_alpha   90.00
_cell.angle_beta   90.00
_cell.angle_gamma   90.00
#
_symmetry.space_group_name_H-M   'P 1'
#
loop_
_entity.id
_entity.type
_entity.pdbx_description
1 polymer ?
#
loop_
_entity_poly.entity_id
_entity_poly.type
_entity_poly.pdbx_seq_one_letter_code
_entity_poly.pdbx_strand_id
1 'polypeptide(L)'
;MAPEIASNKNTTGGSARNSTTQEDIMTSLRQIDAPEISIEEIGRLYKGRMADVLDVIARHISGRKGAAVARSAIQQTRGSTTAKKPHADLNADALFTSVRRAESRLTNGRVLFTGAQTVQMEQMQPLKSLEREKEELQAKLAEKRTTVVLLSVLERKAKIRNERFAEIARLLDELRRRSANMTQTHVETIPHLRGPTKSRTTEHTRDALAALQAHALRASRLSGQPNDSVLPSRVNKAKQRLLLAVARSMNASADDDEVATMFQALRAAAEAQARLAVQYHSPLPSEPDGAEDLRDLSRRLDEKEDQLHDLVIQSAALTLACAQSLQMLTEFANEALPALRDALHDESNSAQGHLDILRLSVVNRSRASEVPEHTDGLSSGLVCDRLYLNWHRTSISIQAFEEALHSIRQQAAESQQIDLFLAQARTLIAPGPEDRHKNQTLISNHIKEEMEVSERVGKLLERKMKKTEAGRLLVEDIERLVGEVGIISGSHI
;
A
#
# COMPACT_ATOMS: atom_id res chain seq x y z
N MET A 1 5.83 -34.24 -35.33
CA MET A 1 4.98 -35.05 -34.43
C MET A 1 4.51 -34.13 -33.31
N ALA A 2 3.27 -33.65 -33.42
CA ALA A 2 2.61 -32.73 -32.49
C ALA A 2 1.26 -33.36 -32.12
N PRO A 3 0.77 -33.28 -30.88
CA PRO A 3 -0.53 -33.84 -30.54
C PRO A 3 -1.65 -32.83 -30.79
N GLU A 4 -2.69 -33.29 -31.47
CA GLU A 4 -3.98 -32.65 -31.63
C GLU A 4 -4.69 -32.47 -30.29
N ILE A 5 -5.10 -31.24 -29.99
CA ILE A 5 -6.01 -30.94 -28.88
C ILE A 5 -7.44 -30.99 -29.42
N ALA A 6 -8.14 -32.07 -29.08
CA ALA A 6 -9.55 -32.27 -29.41
C ALA A 6 -10.43 -31.30 -28.61
N SER A 7 -11.20 -30.48 -29.35
CA SER A 7 -12.25 -29.62 -28.82
C SER A 7 -13.47 -30.46 -28.42
N ASN A 8 -13.72 -30.56 -27.12
CA ASN A 8 -14.86 -31.31 -26.57
C ASN A 8 -16.09 -30.40 -26.46
N LYS A 9 -16.96 -30.43 -27.47
CA LYS A 9 -18.31 -29.85 -27.43
C LYS A 9 -19.27 -30.88 -26.81
N ASN A 10 -19.66 -30.66 -25.55
CA ASN A 10 -20.82 -31.34 -24.94
C ASN A 10 -21.73 -30.29 -24.29
N THR A 11 -22.77 -29.87 -25.02
CA THR A 11 -23.91 -29.11 -24.49
C THR A 11 -25.18 -29.58 -25.22
N THR A 12 -25.84 -30.60 -24.68
CA THR A 12 -27.30 -30.84 -24.81
C THR A 12 -27.66 -32.10 -24.01
N GLY A 13 -27.95 -31.95 -22.72
CA GLY A 13 -28.32 -33.07 -21.87
C GLY A 13 -28.77 -32.64 -20.48
N GLY A 14 -29.73 -31.71 -20.39
CA GLY A 14 -30.15 -31.14 -19.09
C GLY A 14 -31.61 -30.74 -18.97
N SER A 15 -32.49 -31.12 -19.91
CA SER A 15 -33.87 -30.59 -19.91
C SER A 15 -34.86 -31.39 -19.05
N ALA A 16 -34.58 -32.64 -18.69
CA ALA A 16 -35.54 -33.50 -17.99
C ALA A 16 -35.45 -33.48 -16.45
N ARG A 17 -34.38 -32.92 -15.86
CA ARG A 17 -34.24 -32.82 -14.39
C ARG A 17 -34.81 -31.52 -13.80
N ASN A 18 -35.12 -30.53 -14.64
CA ASN A 18 -35.58 -29.21 -14.18
C ASN A 18 -37.10 -29.09 -14.09
N SER A 19 -37.87 -29.98 -14.74
CA SER A 19 -39.35 -29.91 -14.70
C SER A 19 -39.91 -30.38 -13.36
N THR A 20 -39.35 -31.44 -12.78
CA THR A 20 -39.77 -31.97 -11.47
C THR A 20 -39.52 -30.99 -10.34
N THR A 21 -38.40 -30.23 -10.38
CA THR A 21 -38.10 -29.24 -9.33
C THR A 21 -38.99 -27.99 -9.41
N GLN A 22 -39.48 -27.62 -10.60
CA GLN A 22 -40.40 -26.49 -10.76
C GLN A 22 -41.80 -26.80 -10.22
N GLU A 23 -42.30 -28.03 -10.44
CA GLU A 23 -43.59 -28.48 -9.91
C GLU A 23 -43.57 -28.59 -8.37
N ASP A 24 -42.48 -29.11 -7.80
CA ASP A 24 -42.30 -29.21 -6.34
C ASP A 24 -42.26 -27.83 -5.65
N ILE A 25 -41.68 -26.83 -6.31
CA ILE A 25 -41.65 -25.46 -5.78
C ILE A 25 -43.00 -24.79 -5.93
N MET A 26 -43.73 -25.03 -7.02
CA MET A 26 -45.09 -24.53 -7.18
C MET A 26 -46.01 -25.09 -6.09
N THR A 27 -45.97 -26.40 -5.84
CA THR A 27 -46.78 -27.01 -4.78
C THR A 27 -46.43 -26.44 -3.41
N SER A 28 -45.15 -26.22 -3.14
CA SER A 28 -44.67 -25.60 -1.90
C SER A 28 -45.14 -24.14 -1.76
N LEU A 29 -45.15 -23.35 -2.84
CA LEU A 29 -45.66 -21.98 -2.83
C LEU A 29 -47.18 -21.91 -2.62
N ARG A 30 -47.93 -22.84 -3.25
CA ARG A 30 -49.39 -22.96 -3.05
C ARG A 30 -49.75 -23.31 -1.61
N GLN A 31 -48.93 -24.10 -0.91
CA GLN A 31 -49.14 -24.42 0.51
C GLN A 31 -49.04 -23.20 1.45
N ILE A 32 -48.58 -22.06 0.95
CA ILE A 32 -48.35 -20.80 1.67
C ILE A 32 -49.38 -19.74 1.22
N ASP A 33 -50.43 -20.16 0.50
CA ASP A 33 -51.44 -19.25 -0.09
C ASP A 33 -50.82 -18.18 -1.00
N ALA A 34 -49.72 -18.51 -1.68
CA ALA A 34 -49.19 -17.65 -2.74
C ALA A 34 -50.22 -17.55 -3.88
N PRO A 35 -50.36 -16.38 -4.54
CA PRO A 35 -51.29 -16.20 -5.65
C PRO A 35 -51.03 -17.22 -6.77
N GLU A 36 -52.08 -17.59 -7.50
CA GLU A 36 -52.01 -18.58 -8.57
C GLU A 36 -51.14 -18.06 -9.72
N ILE A 37 -49.86 -18.47 -9.73
CA ILE A 37 -48.91 -18.18 -10.80
C ILE A 37 -48.92 -19.35 -11.78
N SER A 38 -48.93 -19.06 -13.08
CA SER A 38 -48.90 -20.08 -14.12
C SER A 38 -47.56 -20.82 -14.16
N ILE A 39 -47.54 -22.09 -14.62
CA ILE A 39 -46.31 -22.89 -14.74
C ILE A 39 -45.29 -22.19 -15.65
N GLU A 40 -45.77 -21.52 -16.70
CA GLU A 40 -44.92 -20.79 -17.65
C GLU A 40 -44.24 -19.57 -17.01
N GLU A 41 -44.94 -18.83 -16.14
CA GLU A 41 -44.38 -17.71 -15.40
C GLU A 41 -43.36 -18.15 -14.37
N ILE A 42 -43.63 -19.25 -13.65
CA ILE A 42 -42.65 -19.87 -12.76
C ILE A 42 -41.43 -20.36 -13.54
N GLY A 43 -41.60 -20.95 -14.72
CA GLY A 43 -40.49 -21.34 -15.59
C GLY A 43 -39.62 -20.16 -16.07
N ARG A 44 -40.20 -18.95 -16.18
CA ARG A 44 -39.45 -17.72 -16.47
C ARG A 44 -38.72 -17.19 -15.25
N LEU A 45 -39.35 -17.22 -14.08
CA LEU A 45 -38.79 -16.75 -12.80
C LEU A 45 -37.72 -17.72 -12.24
N TYR A 46 -37.88 -19.01 -12.49
CA TYR A 46 -37.02 -20.08 -12.01
C TYR A 46 -35.80 -20.27 -12.92
N LYS A 47 -35.01 -19.18 -13.06
CA LYS A 47 -33.74 -19.16 -13.80
C LYS A 47 -32.66 -18.43 -13.01
N GLY A 48 -31.45 -18.98 -13.00
CA GLY A 48 -30.28 -18.39 -12.35
C GLY A 48 -30.46 -18.25 -10.83
N ARG A 49 -29.88 -17.19 -10.23
CA ARG A 49 -29.87 -16.97 -8.77
C ARG A 49 -31.25 -16.84 -8.13
N MET A 50 -32.28 -16.48 -8.91
CA MET A 50 -33.65 -16.41 -8.41
C MET A 50 -34.23 -17.80 -8.12
N ALA A 51 -33.81 -18.82 -8.87
CA ALA A 51 -34.19 -20.21 -8.61
C ALA A 51 -33.68 -20.69 -7.24
N ASP A 52 -32.42 -20.36 -6.90
CA ASP A 52 -31.83 -20.71 -5.61
C ASP A 52 -32.58 -20.04 -4.44
N VAL A 53 -32.98 -18.78 -4.62
CA VAL A 53 -33.77 -18.05 -3.61
C VAL A 53 -35.15 -18.67 -3.43
N LEU A 54 -35.84 -19.01 -4.52
CA LEU A 54 -37.16 -19.65 -4.47
C LEU A 54 -37.09 -21.03 -3.81
N ASP A 55 -36.04 -21.79 -4.08
CA ASP A 55 -35.81 -23.11 -3.47
C ASP A 55 -35.51 -22.98 -1.96
N VAL A 56 -34.68 -22.02 -1.55
CA VAL A 56 -34.43 -21.73 -0.13
C VAL A 56 -35.72 -21.32 0.60
N ILE A 57 -36.55 -20.47 -0.02
CA ILE A 57 -37.83 -20.02 0.53
C ILE A 57 -38.79 -21.21 0.67
N ALA A 58 -38.95 -22.03 -0.37
CA ALA A 58 -39.82 -23.19 -0.35
C ALA A 58 -39.43 -24.20 0.74
N ARG A 59 -38.13 -24.49 0.89
CA ARG A 59 -37.62 -25.39 1.94
C ARG A 59 -37.75 -24.82 3.35
N HIS A 60 -37.52 -23.52 3.54
CA HIS A 60 -37.59 -22.91 4.87
C HIS A 60 -39.03 -22.74 5.35
N ILE A 61 -39.96 -22.41 4.46
CA ILE A 61 -41.35 -22.20 4.87
C ILE A 61 -42.07 -23.53 5.13
N SER A 62 -41.81 -24.56 4.33
CA SER A 62 -42.30 -25.93 4.61
C SER A 62 -41.78 -26.44 5.96
N GLY A 63 -40.50 -26.18 6.28
CA GLY A 63 -39.92 -26.47 7.59
C GLY A 63 -40.60 -25.74 8.75
N ARG A 64 -40.95 -24.45 8.58
CA ARG A 64 -41.67 -23.67 9.60
C ARG A 64 -43.10 -24.18 9.83
N LYS A 65 -43.82 -24.55 8.77
CA LYS A 65 -45.17 -25.12 8.86
C LYS A 65 -45.13 -26.49 9.55
N GLY A 66 -44.17 -27.34 9.19
CA GLY A 66 -43.92 -28.62 9.87
C GLY A 66 -43.61 -28.45 11.36
N ALA A 67 -42.76 -27.48 11.71
CA ALA A 67 -42.46 -27.16 13.11
C ALA A 67 -43.68 -26.60 13.86
N ALA A 68 -44.52 -25.78 13.23
CA ALA A 68 -45.75 -25.26 13.81
C ALA A 68 -46.77 -26.38 14.08
N VAL A 69 -46.96 -27.30 13.13
CA VAL A 69 -47.82 -28.48 13.29
C VAL A 69 -47.29 -29.39 14.41
N ALA A 70 -45.98 -29.65 14.46
CA ALA A 70 -45.38 -30.44 15.53
C ALA A 70 -45.55 -29.77 16.90
N ARG A 71 -45.36 -28.44 17.00
CA ARG A 71 -45.63 -27.70 18.24
C ARG A 71 -47.09 -27.74 18.64
N SER A 72 -48.01 -27.59 17.69
CA SER A 72 -49.45 -27.70 17.95
C SER A 72 -49.81 -29.11 18.42
N ALA A 73 -49.25 -30.16 17.82
CA ALA A 73 -49.44 -31.55 18.26
C ALA A 73 -48.85 -31.79 19.67
N ILE A 74 -47.68 -31.23 19.98
CA ILE A 74 -47.08 -31.28 21.32
C ILE A 74 -47.93 -30.50 22.35
N GLN A 75 -48.49 -29.35 21.97
CA GLN A 75 -49.36 -28.57 22.84
C GLN A 75 -50.72 -29.24 23.03
N GLN A 76 -51.30 -29.85 22.00
CA GLN A 76 -52.54 -30.61 22.09
C GLN A 76 -52.35 -31.87 22.94
N THR A 77 -51.25 -32.61 22.78
CA THR A 77 -50.92 -33.76 23.63
C THR A 77 -50.62 -33.36 25.08
N ARG A 78 -50.00 -32.20 25.32
CA ARG A 78 -49.85 -31.61 26.66
C ARG A 78 -51.17 -31.11 27.26
N GLY A 79 -52.07 -30.59 26.44
CA GLY A 79 -53.41 -30.15 26.86
C GLY A 79 -54.36 -31.32 27.14
N SER A 80 -54.28 -32.39 26.34
CA SER A 80 -55.08 -33.60 26.49
C SER A 80 -54.57 -34.52 27.61
N THR A 81 -53.33 -34.37 28.04
CA THR A 81 -52.79 -35.03 29.25
C THR A 81 -53.10 -34.27 30.56
N THR A 82 -54.14 -33.43 30.56
CA THR A 82 -54.76 -32.91 31.80
C THR A 82 -55.61 -33.96 32.53
N ALA A 83 -55.74 -35.18 32.02
CA ALA A 83 -56.35 -36.31 32.72
C ALA A 83 -55.27 -37.19 33.36
N LYS A 84 -55.25 -37.18 34.70
CA LYS A 84 -54.29 -37.81 35.63
C LYS A 84 -53.09 -36.92 35.96
N LYS A 85 -53.36 -35.91 36.81
CA LYS A 85 -52.38 -35.54 37.84
C LYS A 85 -51.88 -36.87 38.43
N PRO A 86 -50.58 -37.22 38.35
CA PRO A 86 -50.08 -38.34 39.13
C PRO A 86 -50.54 -38.07 40.56
N HIS A 87 -51.15 -39.08 41.21
CA HIS A 87 -51.58 -38.97 42.60
C HIS A 87 -50.51 -38.19 43.35
N ALA A 88 -50.85 -36.96 43.76
CA ALA A 88 -50.02 -36.28 44.73
C ALA A 88 -49.98 -37.25 45.90
N ASP A 89 -48.81 -37.80 46.18
CA ASP A 89 -48.57 -38.42 47.47
C ASP A 89 -49.13 -37.42 48.48
N LEU A 90 -50.22 -37.81 49.16
CA LEU A 90 -51.01 -36.92 50.03
C LEU A 90 -50.19 -36.40 51.23
N ASN A 91 -48.93 -36.79 51.33
CA ASN A 91 -47.96 -36.39 52.34
C ASN A 91 -46.75 -35.61 51.78
N ALA A 92 -46.69 -35.31 50.48
CA ALA A 92 -45.62 -34.48 49.95
C ALA A 92 -45.88 -33.01 50.28
N ASP A 93 -45.06 -32.45 51.18
CA ASP A 93 -45.10 -31.06 51.60
C ASP A 93 -45.18 -30.12 50.39
N ALA A 94 -46.19 -29.23 50.39
CA ALA A 94 -46.41 -28.27 49.32
C ALA A 94 -45.17 -27.40 49.08
N LEU A 95 -44.42 -27.09 50.14
CA LEU A 95 -43.16 -26.35 50.06
C LEU A 95 -42.13 -27.13 49.26
N PHE A 96 -41.97 -28.43 49.51
CA PHE A 96 -41.03 -29.28 48.77
C PHE A 96 -41.34 -29.34 47.27
N THR A 97 -42.61 -29.47 46.88
CA THR A 97 -42.99 -29.46 45.46
C THR A 97 -42.78 -28.08 44.81
N SER A 98 -42.95 -26.99 45.56
CA SER A 98 -42.69 -25.63 45.09
C SER A 98 -41.19 -25.39 44.88
N VAL A 99 -40.34 -25.84 45.80
CA VAL A 99 -38.88 -25.74 45.73
C VAL A 99 -38.37 -26.55 44.54
N ARG A 100 -38.85 -27.78 44.35
CA ARG A 100 -38.46 -28.61 43.19
C ARG A 100 -38.88 -27.99 41.84
N ARG A 101 -40.03 -27.29 41.79
CA ARG A 101 -40.43 -26.53 40.58
C ARG A 101 -39.56 -25.30 40.37
N ALA A 102 -39.21 -24.58 41.44
CA ALA A 102 -38.31 -23.43 41.36
C ALA A 102 -36.91 -23.86 40.91
N GLU A 103 -36.39 -24.96 41.46
CA GLU A 103 -35.12 -25.56 41.06
C GLU A 103 -35.13 -25.99 39.60
N SER A 104 -36.19 -26.67 39.14
CA SER A 104 -36.35 -27.03 37.72
C SER A 104 -36.44 -25.80 36.80
N ARG A 105 -37.07 -24.71 37.24
CA ARG A 105 -37.09 -23.45 36.48
C ARG A 105 -35.71 -22.80 36.44
N LEU A 106 -34.97 -22.83 37.54
CA LEU A 106 -33.62 -22.29 37.63
C LEU A 106 -32.64 -23.10 36.77
N THR A 107 -32.72 -24.43 36.79
CA THR A 107 -31.88 -25.29 35.95
C THR A 107 -32.20 -25.09 34.47
N ASN A 108 -33.48 -25.03 34.08
CA ASN A 108 -33.87 -24.71 32.71
C ASN A 108 -33.42 -23.30 32.29
N GLY A 109 -33.57 -22.30 33.17
CA GLY A 109 -33.11 -20.94 32.94
C GLY A 109 -31.59 -20.88 32.74
N ARG A 110 -30.83 -21.66 33.51
CA ARG A 110 -29.38 -21.78 33.36
C ARG A 110 -28.99 -22.40 32.02
N VAL A 111 -29.66 -23.47 31.60
CA VAL A 111 -29.43 -24.10 30.29
C VAL A 111 -29.73 -23.13 29.14
N LEU A 112 -30.84 -22.39 29.22
CA LEU A 112 -31.19 -21.38 28.22
C LEU A 112 -30.18 -20.23 28.17
N PHE A 113 -29.72 -19.76 29.34
CA PHE A 113 -28.69 -18.72 29.41
C PHE A 113 -27.37 -19.20 28.81
N THR A 114 -26.91 -20.40 29.16
CA THR A 114 -25.69 -20.97 28.57
C THR A 114 -25.83 -21.17 27.07
N GLY A 115 -27.00 -21.60 26.58
CA GLY A 115 -27.25 -21.76 25.15
C GLY A 115 -27.29 -20.42 24.40
N ALA A 116 -27.89 -19.38 24.99
CA ALA A 116 -27.87 -18.04 24.42
C ALA A 116 -26.44 -17.47 24.38
N GLN A 117 -25.65 -17.71 25.42
CA GLN A 117 -24.26 -17.30 25.49
C GLN A 117 -23.40 -18.00 24.44
N THR A 118 -23.56 -19.31 24.22
CA THR A 118 -22.83 -20.04 23.17
C THR A 118 -23.22 -19.52 21.79
N VAL A 119 -24.51 -19.31 21.51
CA VAL A 119 -24.98 -18.74 20.23
C VAL A 119 -24.42 -17.33 20.02
N GLN A 120 -24.35 -16.51 21.08
CA GLN A 120 -23.73 -15.19 20.99
C GLN A 120 -22.23 -15.27 20.68
N MET A 121 -21.49 -16.18 21.32
CA MET A 121 -20.07 -16.38 21.03
C MET A 121 -19.84 -16.91 19.61
N GLU A 122 -20.67 -17.85 19.15
CA GLU A 122 -20.67 -18.37 17.78
C GLU A 122 -20.98 -17.27 16.75
N GLN A 123 -21.85 -16.31 17.06
CA GLN A 123 -22.12 -15.15 16.19
C GLN A 123 -21.01 -14.09 16.21
N MET A 124 -20.28 -13.95 17.33
CA MET A 124 -19.17 -13.00 17.44
C MET A 124 -17.92 -13.46 16.68
N GLN A 125 -17.71 -14.76 16.52
CA GLN A 125 -16.56 -15.28 15.77
C GLN A 125 -16.54 -14.87 14.28
N PRO A 126 -17.62 -15.04 13.48
CA PRO A 126 -17.66 -14.62 12.09
C PRO A 126 -17.60 -13.10 11.93
N LEU A 127 -18.13 -12.32 12.90
CA LEU A 127 -17.96 -10.87 12.89
C LEU A 127 -16.49 -10.47 13.03
N LYS A 128 -15.75 -11.13 13.93
CA LYS A 128 -14.30 -10.89 14.08
C LYS A 128 -13.51 -11.32 12.84
N SER A 129 -13.89 -12.40 12.17
CA SER A 129 -13.21 -12.78 10.91
C SER A 129 -13.51 -11.80 9.78
N LEU A 130 -14.76 -11.32 9.67
CA LEU A 130 -15.14 -10.28 8.69
C LEU A 130 -14.45 -8.95 8.97
N GLU A 131 -14.25 -8.60 10.24
CA GLU A 131 -13.51 -7.39 10.63
C GLU A 131 -12.03 -7.47 10.22
N ARG A 132 -11.38 -8.61 10.47
CA ARG A 132 -10.01 -8.86 9.99
C ARG A 132 -9.90 -8.84 8.47
N GLU A 133 -10.85 -9.46 7.77
CA GLU A 133 -10.89 -9.44 6.30
C GLU A 133 -11.07 -8.02 5.77
N LYS A 134 -11.93 -7.22 6.41
CA LYS A 134 -12.10 -5.79 6.10
C LYS A 134 -10.79 -5.02 6.28
N GLU A 135 -10.08 -5.21 7.39
CA GLU A 135 -8.79 -4.57 7.65
C GLU A 135 -7.73 -4.98 6.62
N GLU A 136 -7.65 -6.28 6.28
CA GLU A 136 -6.74 -6.80 5.26
C GLU A 136 -7.04 -6.20 3.88
N LEU A 137 -8.31 -6.11 3.48
CA LEU A 137 -8.72 -5.50 2.22
C LEU A 137 -8.45 -3.99 2.19
N GLN A 138 -8.61 -3.29 3.32
CA GLN A 138 -8.27 -1.89 3.44
C GLN A 138 -6.76 -1.66 3.30
N ALA A 139 -5.93 -2.51 3.90
CA ALA A 139 -4.48 -2.47 3.75
C ALA A 139 -4.05 -2.70 2.29
N LYS A 140 -4.60 -3.74 1.64
CA LYS A 140 -4.36 -4.01 0.20
C LYS A 140 -4.80 -2.85 -0.70
N LEU A 141 -5.89 -2.17 -0.35
CA LEU A 141 -6.37 -1.01 -1.11
C LEU A 141 -5.43 0.18 -0.94
N ALA A 142 -4.93 0.44 0.27
CA ALA A 142 -3.94 1.48 0.53
C ALA A 142 -2.64 1.22 -0.25
N GLU A 143 -2.15 -0.02 -0.25
CA GLU A 143 -0.99 -0.45 -1.04
C GLU A 143 -1.22 -0.27 -2.56
N LYS A 144 -2.40 -0.60 -3.07
CA LYS A 144 -2.75 -0.34 -4.47
C LYS A 144 -2.78 1.15 -4.80
N ARG A 145 -3.22 2.00 -3.86
CA ARG A 145 -3.19 3.46 -4.07
C ARG A 145 -1.76 4.01 -4.10
N THR A 146 -0.88 3.54 -3.21
CA THR A 146 0.52 3.99 -3.18
C THR A 146 1.27 3.54 -4.43
N THR A 147 1.05 2.31 -4.90
CA THR A 147 1.64 1.82 -6.15
C THR A 147 1.16 2.59 -7.39
N VAL A 148 -0.13 2.94 -7.47
CA VAL A 148 -0.66 3.80 -8.56
C VAL A 148 -0.02 5.19 -8.53
N VAL A 149 0.13 5.80 -7.36
CA VAL A 149 0.82 7.10 -7.23
C VAL A 149 2.28 6.98 -7.69
N LEU A 150 2.99 5.92 -7.28
CA LEU A 150 4.36 5.69 -7.70
C LEU A 150 4.49 5.51 -9.23
N LEU A 151 3.59 4.74 -9.85
CA LEU A 151 3.54 4.58 -11.30
C LEU A 151 3.31 5.91 -12.01
N SER A 152 2.38 6.74 -11.54
CA SER A 152 2.13 8.07 -12.11
C SER A 152 3.34 9.00 -12.03
N VAL A 153 4.12 8.93 -10.94
CA VAL A 153 5.37 9.69 -10.78
C VAL A 153 6.44 9.18 -11.74
N LEU A 154 6.54 7.86 -11.93
CA LEU A 154 7.47 7.26 -12.88
C LEU A 154 7.11 7.61 -14.33
N GLU A 155 5.84 7.59 -14.70
CA GLU A 155 5.34 8.04 -16.00
C GLU A 155 5.67 9.51 -16.25
N ARG A 156 5.43 10.38 -15.26
CA ARG A 156 5.78 11.80 -15.37
C ARG A 156 7.30 12.00 -15.53
N LYS A 157 8.12 11.26 -14.79
CA LYS A 157 9.59 11.28 -14.95
C LYS A 157 10.03 10.76 -16.32
N ALA A 158 9.38 9.73 -16.85
CA ALA A 158 9.64 9.22 -18.18
C ALA A 158 9.28 10.24 -19.27
N LYS A 159 8.15 10.94 -19.12
CA LYS A 159 7.75 12.03 -20.02
C LYS A 159 8.79 13.15 -20.06
N ILE A 160 9.24 13.64 -18.90
CA ILE A 160 10.30 14.67 -18.81
C ILE A 160 11.60 14.17 -19.46
N ARG A 161 11.95 12.90 -19.27
CA ARG A 161 13.15 12.31 -19.89
C ARG A 161 13.02 12.30 -21.42
N ASN A 162 11.86 11.95 -21.95
CA ASN A 162 11.60 11.95 -23.39
C ASN A 162 11.64 13.37 -23.97
N GLU A 163 11.08 14.36 -23.27
CA GLU A 163 11.17 15.78 -23.66
C GLU A 163 12.64 16.25 -23.70
N ARG A 164 13.44 15.90 -22.69
CA ARG A 164 14.88 16.20 -22.68
C ARG A 164 15.63 15.53 -23.83
N PHE A 165 15.32 14.27 -24.14
CA PHE A 165 15.93 13.58 -25.28
C PHE A 165 15.54 14.23 -26.61
N ALA A 166 14.29 14.66 -26.76
CA ALA A 166 13.84 15.40 -27.93
C ALA A 166 14.60 16.72 -28.08
N GLU A 167 14.82 17.46 -26.99
CA GLU A 167 15.59 18.70 -27.02
C GLU A 167 17.08 18.48 -27.31
N ILE A 168 17.69 17.43 -26.75
CA ILE A 168 19.08 17.04 -27.08
C ILE A 168 19.19 16.70 -28.57
N ALA A 169 18.23 15.94 -29.13
CA ALA A 169 18.20 15.63 -30.55
C ALA A 169 18.08 16.92 -31.40
N ARG A 170 17.20 17.85 -31.00
CA ARG A 170 17.05 19.16 -31.65
C ARG A 170 18.36 19.95 -31.65
N LEU A 171 19.05 20.02 -30.51
CA LEU A 171 20.33 20.72 -30.38
C LEU A 171 21.45 20.06 -31.20
N LEU A 172 21.48 18.72 -31.27
CA LEU A 172 22.43 17.99 -32.12
C LEU A 172 22.20 18.27 -33.60
N ASP A 173 20.95 18.32 -34.05
CA ASP A 173 20.63 18.66 -35.43
C ASP A 173 20.93 20.14 -35.73
N GLU A 174 20.71 21.04 -34.78
CA GLU A 174 21.10 22.44 -34.90
C GLU A 174 22.63 22.59 -35.02
N LEU A 175 23.40 21.85 -34.22
CA LEU A 175 24.86 21.81 -34.32
C LEU A 175 25.32 21.24 -35.67
N ARG A 176 24.71 20.17 -36.17
CA ARG A 176 25.01 19.61 -37.50
C ARG A 176 24.74 20.62 -38.61
N ARG A 177 23.62 21.35 -38.54
CA ARG A 177 23.29 22.43 -39.50
C ARG A 177 24.30 23.57 -39.42
N ARG A 178 24.66 24.02 -38.21
CA ARG A 178 25.70 25.05 -38.03
C ARG A 178 27.06 24.58 -38.55
N SER A 179 27.47 23.34 -38.28
CA SER A 179 28.74 22.81 -38.79
C SER A 179 28.77 22.70 -40.32
N ALA A 180 27.65 22.30 -40.94
CA ALA A 180 27.54 22.25 -42.40
C ALA A 180 27.61 23.65 -43.04
N ASN A 181 27.10 24.68 -42.35
CA ASN A 181 27.22 26.07 -42.80
C ASN A 181 28.62 26.65 -42.56
N MET A 182 29.36 26.15 -41.55
CA MET A 182 30.69 26.65 -41.18
C MET A 182 31.82 26.15 -42.09
N THR A 183 31.59 25.09 -42.88
CA THR A 183 32.59 24.53 -43.81
C THR A 183 32.91 25.38 -45.04
N GLN A 184 32.41 26.63 -45.15
CA GLN A 184 32.77 27.55 -46.24
C GLN A 184 33.73 28.69 -45.85
N THR A 185 34.09 28.83 -44.59
CA THR A 185 35.16 29.76 -44.20
C THR A 185 36.50 29.05 -44.13
N HIS A 186 37.39 29.42 -45.05
CA HIS A 186 38.77 28.96 -45.21
C HIS A 186 39.48 28.73 -43.86
N VAL A 187 39.78 27.46 -43.55
CA VAL A 187 40.47 27.06 -42.32
C VAL A 187 41.97 27.27 -42.51
N GLU A 188 42.52 28.31 -41.89
CA GLU A 188 43.94 28.35 -41.57
C GLU A 188 44.25 27.28 -40.51
N THR A 189 45.21 26.43 -40.84
CA THR A 189 45.70 25.31 -40.03
C THR A 189 46.23 25.78 -38.68
N ILE A 190 45.46 25.54 -37.61
CA ILE A 190 45.93 25.65 -36.23
C ILE A 190 46.42 24.27 -35.74
N PRO A 191 47.59 24.16 -35.06
CA PRO A 191 48.18 22.88 -34.70
C PRO A 191 47.33 22.08 -33.70
N HIS A 192 47.29 20.77 -33.91
CA HIS A 192 46.59 19.78 -33.10
C HIS A 192 46.97 19.81 -31.61
N LEU A 193 46.08 20.34 -30.77
CA LEU A 193 46.05 20.08 -29.33
C LEU A 193 45.01 18.99 -29.03
N ARG A 194 45.52 17.76 -28.93
CA ARG A 194 44.79 16.55 -28.53
C ARG A 194 44.59 16.57 -27.00
N GLY A 195 43.56 17.27 -26.54
CA GLY A 195 43.14 17.24 -25.13
C GLY A 195 41.95 16.29 -24.92
N PRO A 196 41.96 15.40 -23.90
CA PRO A 196 40.82 14.54 -23.60
C PRO A 196 39.67 15.40 -23.07
N THR A 197 38.52 15.38 -23.74
CA THR A 197 37.28 15.99 -23.28
C THR A 197 36.79 15.23 -22.05
N LYS A 198 37.19 15.68 -20.86
CA LYS A 198 36.65 15.20 -19.58
C LYS A 198 35.16 15.53 -19.53
N SER A 199 34.33 14.54 -19.23
CA SER A 199 32.90 14.75 -18.99
C SER A 199 32.74 15.80 -17.88
N ARG A 200 31.92 16.82 -18.10
CA ARG A 200 31.50 17.79 -17.07
C ARG A 200 30.90 17.02 -15.89
N THR A 201 31.70 16.78 -14.86
CA THR A 201 31.28 16.17 -13.60
C THR A 201 30.45 17.18 -12.81
N THR A 202 29.45 16.69 -12.09
CA THR A 202 28.57 17.44 -11.18
C THR A 202 29.29 18.14 -10.02
N GLU A 203 30.61 17.96 -9.92
CA GLU A 203 31.50 18.61 -8.97
C GLU A 203 31.59 20.12 -9.25
N HIS A 204 31.67 20.54 -10.52
CA HIS A 204 31.76 21.97 -10.84
C HIS A 204 30.49 22.75 -10.50
N THR A 205 29.32 22.12 -10.59
CA THR A 205 28.06 22.72 -10.12
C THR A 205 27.99 22.78 -8.60
N ARG A 206 28.54 21.78 -7.90
CA ARG A 206 28.60 21.76 -6.43
C ARG A 206 29.56 22.83 -5.91
N ASP A 207 30.71 22.99 -6.57
CA ASP A 207 31.71 24.02 -6.22
C ASP A 207 31.20 25.43 -6.52
N ALA A 208 30.51 25.63 -7.64
CA ALA A 208 29.89 26.91 -7.96
C ALA A 208 28.79 27.30 -6.96
N LEU A 209 27.93 26.35 -6.57
CA LEU A 209 26.89 26.58 -5.55
C LEU A 209 27.49 26.80 -4.16
N ALA A 210 28.53 26.06 -3.78
CA ALA A 210 29.25 26.26 -2.52
C ALA A 210 29.94 27.64 -2.49
N ALA A 211 30.54 28.07 -3.61
CA ALA A 211 31.14 29.38 -3.75
C ALA A 211 30.08 30.51 -3.67
N LEU A 212 28.92 30.34 -4.31
CA LEU A 212 27.80 31.27 -4.21
C LEU A 212 27.23 31.37 -2.80
N GLN A 213 27.04 30.23 -2.11
CA GLN A 213 26.58 30.22 -0.72
C GLN A 213 27.61 30.85 0.22
N ALA A 214 28.90 30.58 0.04
CA ALA A 214 29.97 31.20 0.80
C ALA A 214 30.02 32.72 0.56
N HIS A 215 29.79 33.17 -0.68
CA HIS A 215 29.69 34.58 -1.03
C HIS A 215 28.46 35.23 -0.37
N ALA A 216 27.28 34.60 -0.45
CA ALA A 216 26.05 35.11 0.16
C ALA A 216 26.15 35.21 1.69
N LEU A 217 26.72 34.20 2.36
CA LEU A 217 27.00 34.23 3.80
C LEU A 217 28.01 35.33 4.17
N ARG A 218 29.05 35.52 3.34
CA ARG A 218 30.03 36.58 3.56
C ARG A 218 29.42 37.97 3.35
N ALA A 219 28.63 38.16 2.30
CA ALA A 219 27.91 39.39 2.03
C ALA A 219 26.89 39.71 3.14
N SER A 220 26.13 38.71 3.61
CA SER A 220 25.20 38.85 4.74
C SER A 220 25.91 39.21 6.05
N ARG A 221 27.08 38.60 6.33
CA ARG A 221 27.90 38.96 7.49
C ARG A 221 28.46 40.39 7.38
N LEU A 222 28.83 40.82 6.18
CA LEU A 222 29.33 42.18 5.94
C LEU A 222 28.19 43.22 6.01
N SER A 223 26.99 42.89 5.52
CA SER A 223 25.83 43.80 5.57
C SER A 223 25.22 43.91 6.96
N GLY A 224 25.30 42.84 7.76
CA GLY A 224 24.84 42.82 9.16
C GLY A 224 25.79 43.50 10.16
N GLN A 225 26.95 43.99 9.72
CA GLN A 225 27.95 44.66 10.55
C GLN A 225 28.16 46.14 10.19
N PRO A 226 27.12 47.00 10.20
CA PRO A 226 27.26 48.40 9.78
C PRO A 226 28.12 49.25 10.73
N ASN A 227 28.36 48.82 11.98
CA ASN A 227 29.08 49.61 13.01
C ASN A 227 30.13 48.81 13.81
N ASP A 228 30.74 47.78 13.21
CA ASP A 228 31.66 46.92 13.96
C ASP A 228 33.05 47.58 14.08
N SER A 229 33.34 48.19 15.24
CA SER A 229 34.66 48.76 15.61
C SER A 229 35.82 47.76 15.54
N VAL A 230 35.50 46.48 15.33
CA VAL A 230 36.41 45.36 15.14
C VAL A 230 37.02 45.31 13.74
N LEU A 231 36.33 45.83 12.70
CA LEU A 231 36.81 45.82 11.31
C LEU A 231 38.18 46.51 11.13
N PRO A 232 38.41 47.73 11.63
CA PRO A 232 39.72 48.40 11.58
C PRO A 232 40.82 47.55 12.21
N SER A 233 40.54 46.91 13.34
CA SER A 233 41.52 46.07 14.05
C SER A 233 41.91 44.83 13.24
N ARG A 234 40.95 44.20 12.53
CA ARG A 234 41.19 43.04 11.67
C ARG A 234 41.96 43.42 10.41
N VAL A 235 41.62 44.55 9.80
CA VAL A 235 42.34 45.09 8.64
C VAL A 235 43.80 45.40 9.03
N ASN A 236 44.04 45.99 10.20
CA ASN A 236 45.39 46.28 10.67
C ASN A 236 46.19 44.99 10.96
N LYS A 237 45.57 43.96 11.57
CA LYS A 237 46.21 42.65 11.75
C LYS A 237 46.54 41.97 10.42
N ALA A 238 45.66 42.05 9.43
CA ALA A 238 45.92 41.51 8.09
C ALA A 238 47.05 42.27 7.37
N LYS A 239 47.08 43.60 7.47
CA LYS A 239 48.17 44.45 6.97
C LYS A 239 49.52 44.06 7.58
N GLN A 240 49.57 43.93 8.91
CA GLN A 240 50.78 43.50 9.62
C GLN A 240 51.26 42.11 9.16
N ARG A 241 50.35 41.15 8.98
CA ARG A 241 50.70 39.81 8.47
C ARG A 241 51.26 39.86 7.05
N LEU A 242 50.66 40.67 6.18
CA LEU A 242 51.14 40.84 4.80
C LEU A 242 52.53 41.48 4.80
N LEU A 243 52.73 42.55 5.60
CA LEU A 243 54.03 43.22 5.72
C LEU A 243 55.11 42.25 6.22
N LEU A 244 54.83 41.43 7.25
CA LEU A 244 55.75 40.39 7.74
C LEU A 244 56.01 39.27 6.72
N ALA A 245 55.08 39.00 5.80
CA ALA A 245 55.27 38.03 4.73
C ALA A 245 56.16 38.59 3.62
N VAL A 246 55.97 39.87 3.26
CA VAL A 246 56.81 40.58 2.28
C VAL A 246 58.24 40.71 2.81
N ALA A 247 58.41 41.15 4.06
CA ALA A 247 59.72 41.23 4.73
C ALA A 247 60.46 39.88 4.70
N ARG A 248 59.76 38.79 5.04
CA ARG A 248 60.31 37.43 4.95
C ARG A 248 60.66 37.01 3.53
N SER A 249 59.84 37.36 2.54
CA SER A 249 60.10 37.01 1.13
C SER A 249 61.31 37.76 0.54
N MET A 250 61.58 38.97 1.02
CA MET A 250 62.70 39.80 0.59
C MET A 250 63.95 39.60 1.46
N ASN A 251 63.88 38.74 2.49
CA ASN A 251 64.93 38.57 3.51
C ASN A 251 65.41 39.90 4.13
N ALA A 252 64.48 40.83 4.30
CA ALA A 252 64.72 42.20 4.74
C ALA A 252 63.94 42.50 6.03
N SER A 253 64.34 43.55 6.76
CA SER A 253 63.62 44.01 7.95
C SER A 253 62.25 44.57 7.57
N ALA A 254 61.29 44.49 8.50
CA ALA A 254 59.96 45.07 8.29
C ALA A 254 59.99 46.60 8.11
N ASP A 255 61.04 47.25 8.58
CA ASP A 255 61.23 48.70 8.52
C ASP A 255 62.06 49.15 7.30
N ASP A 256 62.48 48.24 6.42
CA ASP A 256 63.25 48.58 5.22
C ASP A 256 62.36 49.24 4.15
N ASP A 257 62.85 50.32 3.53
CA ASP A 257 62.12 51.10 2.52
C ASP A 257 61.71 50.25 1.30
N GLU A 258 62.52 49.26 0.93
CA GLU A 258 62.20 48.31 -0.16
C GLU A 258 61.00 47.41 0.19
N VAL A 259 60.86 47.00 1.46
CA VAL A 259 59.71 46.23 1.94
C VAL A 259 58.46 47.11 1.98
N ALA A 260 58.60 48.37 2.39
CA ALA A 260 57.51 49.34 2.43
C ALA A 260 56.96 49.64 1.02
N THR A 261 57.83 49.84 0.03
CA THR A 261 57.44 50.08 -1.37
C THR A 261 56.77 48.85 -1.99
N MET A 262 57.31 47.65 -1.76
CA MET A 262 56.71 46.40 -2.25
C MET A 262 55.33 46.13 -1.60
N PHE A 263 55.22 46.38 -0.30
CA PHE A 263 53.94 46.29 0.42
C PHE A 263 52.91 47.27 -0.16
N GLN A 264 53.29 48.51 -0.46
CA GLN A 264 52.41 49.49 -1.08
C GLN A 264 51.97 49.06 -2.48
N ALA A 265 52.88 48.52 -3.30
CA ALA A 265 52.56 48.01 -4.63
C ALA A 265 51.56 46.84 -4.58
N LEU A 266 51.79 45.87 -3.69
CA LEU A 266 50.88 44.74 -3.48
C LEU A 266 49.53 45.19 -2.94
N ARG A 267 49.50 46.18 -2.04
CA ARG A 267 48.27 46.78 -1.55
C ARG A 267 47.50 47.47 -2.67
N ALA A 268 48.18 48.26 -3.50
CA ALA A 268 47.55 48.95 -4.64
C ALA A 268 46.98 47.94 -5.65
N ALA A 269 47.72 46.87 -5.95
CA ALA A 269 47.26 45.78 -6.81
C ALA A 269 46.03 45.06 -6.21
N ALA A 270 46.07 44.75 -4.92
CA ALA A 270 44.95 44.13 -4.22
C ALA A 270 43.72 45.05 -4.14
N GLU A 271 43.91 46.35 -3.93
CA GLU A 271 42.82 47.34 -3.97
C GLU A 271 42.25 47.50 -5.38
N ALA A 272 43.07 47.51 -6.42
CA ALA A 272 42.61 47.51 -7.81
C ALA A 272 41.83 46.25 -8.16
N GLN A 273 42.33 45.07 -7.77
CA GLN A 273 41.66 43.79 -7.99
C GLN A 273 40.36 43.68 -7.18
N ALA A 274 40.34 44.19 -5.95
CA ALA A 274 39.14 44.27 -5.13
C ALA A 274 38.11 45.21 -5.76
N ARG A 275 38.53 46.37 -6.30
CA ARG A 275 37.62 47.27 -7.03
C ARG A 275 37.03 46.60 -8.27
N LEU A 276 37.83 45.86 -9.04
CA LEU A 276 37.34 45.09 -10.18
C LEU A 276 36.36 43.98 -9.75
N ALA A 277 36.64 43.29 -8.64
CA ALA A 277 35.77 42.24 -8.12
C ALA A 277 34.48 42.76 -7.45
N VAL A 278 34.50 43.99 -6.91
CA VAL A 278 33.37 44.64 -6.25
C VAL A 278 32.54 45.48 -7.23
N GLN A 279 33.11 45.85 -8.39
CA GLN A 279 32.32 46.45 -9.47
C GLN A 279 31.21 45.47 -9.86
N TYR A 280 29.98 45.84 -9.53
CA TYR A 280 28.79 45.16 -10.00
C TYR A 280 28.78 45.22 -11.52
N HIS A 281 29.21 44.12 -12.14
CA HIS A 281 28.99 43.92 -13.56
C HIS A 281 27.52 43.55 -13.68
N SER A 282 26.71 44.55 -14.01
CA SER A 282 25.30 44.30 -14.32
C SER A 282 25.25 43.21 -15.38
N PRO A 283 24.46 42.14 -15.18
CA PRO A 283 24.23 41.16 -16.24
C PRO A 283 23.44 41.77 -17.42
N LEU A 284 22.96 43.01 -17.27
CA LEU A 284 22.39 43.78 -18.36
C LEU A 284 23.54 44.28 -19.26
N PRO A 285 23.45 44.07 -20.58
CA PRO A 285 24.47 44.55 -21.51
C PRO A 285 24.69 46.05 -21.34
N SER A 286 25.94 46.45 -21.16
CA SER A 286 26.33 47.86 -20.96
C SER A 286 26.27 48.70 -22.25
N GLU A 287 25.85 48.12 -23.37
CA GLU A 287 25.85 48.82 -24.66
C GLU A 287 24.51 49.50 -24.93
N PRO A 288 24.48 50.84 -25.07
CA PRO A 288 23.31 51.61 -25.49
C PRO A 288 23.14 51.64 -27.02
N ASP A 289 23.77 50.72 -27.77
CA ASP A 289 23.85 50.78 -29.25
C ASP A 289 22.59 50.33 -30.00
N GLY A 290 21.52 50.04 -29.28
CA GLY A 290 20.17 50.05 -29.81
C GLY A 290 19.25 50.53 -28.72
N ALA A 291 18.35 51.45 -29.04
CA ALA A 291 17.17 51.67 -28.22
C ALA A 291 16.33 50.38 -28.25
N GLU A 292 16.74 49.36 -27.48
CA GLU A 292 15.86 48.25 -27.14
C GLU A 292 14.65 48.90 -26.48
N ASP A 293 13.50 48.75 -27.13
CA ASP A 293 12.25 49.34 -26.71
C ASP A 293 12.00 48.93 -25.25
N LEU A 294 11.75 49.91 -24.36
CA LEU A 294 11.54 49.67 -22.93
C LEU A 294 10.49 48.57 -22.66
N ARG A 295 9.59 48.38 -23.62
CA ARG A 295 8.58 47.31 -23.64
C ARG A 295 9.18 45.91 -23.80
N ASP A 296 10.18 45.72 -24.67
CA ASP A 296 10.87 44.44 -24.84
C ASP A 296 11.70 44.09 -23.60
N LEU A 297 12.32 45.09 -22.97
CA LEU A 297 13.02 44.89 -21.70
C LEU A 297 12.03 44.48 -20.59
N SER A 298 10.88 45.16 -20.47
CA SER A 298 9.82 44.80 -19.52
C SER A 298 9.33 43.38 -19.75
N ARG A 299 9.03 42.99 -20.99
CA ARG A 299 8.56 41.63 -21.31
C ARG A 299 9.59 40.58 -20.93
N ARG A 300 10.88 40.82 -21.22
CA ARG A 300 11.96 39.90 -20.81
C ARG A 300 12.09 39.81 -19.30
N LEU A 301 11.83 40.89 -18.57
CA LEU A 301 11.88 40.92 -17.13
C LEU A 301 10.73 40.09 -16.54
N ASP A 302 9.52 40.28 -17.06
CA ASP A 302 8.32 39.50 -16.69
C ASP A 302 8.54 38.00 -16.97
N GLU A 303 9.05 37.64 -18.17
CA GLU A 303 9.37 36.25 -18.51
C GLU A 303 10.43 35.63 -17.58
N LYS A 304 11.38 36.44 -17.10
CA LYS A 304 12.42 35.98 -16.17
C LYS A 304 11.89 35.87 -14.74
N GLU A 305 10.98 36.76 -14.35
CA GLU A 305 10.28 36.69 -13.08
C GLU A 305 9.40 35.44 -13.02
N ASP A 306 8.64 35.13 -14.07
CA ASP A 306 7.84 33.91 -14.18
C ASP A 306 8.72 32.65 -14.11
N GLN A 307 9.84 32.63 -14.83
CA GLN A 307 10.82 31.52 -14.76
C GLN A 307 11.40 31.35 -13.36
N LEU A 308 11.70 32.45 -12.66
CA LEU A 308 12.19 32.42 -11.28
C LEU A 308 11.10 31.92 -10.34
N HIS A 309 9.86 32.37 -10.51
CA HIS A 309 8.72 31.94 -9.72
C HIS A 309 8.49 30.43 -9.86
N ASP A 310 8.51 29.91 -11.09
CA ASP A 310 8.40 28.48 -11.38
C ASP A 310 9.54 27.67 -10.75
N LEU A 311 10.78 28.15 -10.84
CA LEU A 311 11.92 27.50 -10.21
C LEU A 311 11.81 27.49 -8.68
N VAL A 312 11.33 28.59 -8.08
CA VAL A 312 11.08 28.67 -6.64
C VAL A 312 10.00 27.68 -6.22
N ILE A 313 8.87 27.62 -6.92
CA ILE A 313 7.80 26.65 -6.66
C ILE A 313 8.34 25.22 -6.77
N GLN A 314 9.10 24.90 -7.82
CA GLN A 314 9.71 23.59 -8.01
C GLN A 314 10.70 23.24 -6.88
N SER A 315 11.51 24.20 -6.45
CA SER A 315 12.46 23.99 -5.35
C SER A 315 11.76 23.78 -4.00
N ALA A 316 10.66 24.48 -3.75
CA ALA A 316 9.82 24.32 -2.57
C ALA A 316 9.13 22.94 -2.57
N ALA A 317 8.58 22.53 -3.72
CA ALA A 317 7.97 21.21 -3.89
C ALA A 317 8.99 20.08 -3.69
N LEU A 318 10.21 20.23 -4.21
CA LEU A 318 11.31 19.27 -3.98
C LEU A 318 11.68 19.20 -2.48
N THR A 319 11.78 20.35 -1.82
CA THR A 319 12.10 20.41 -0.38
C THR A 319 11.04 19.70 0.46
N LEU A 320 9.76 19.91 0.15
CA LEU A 320 8.64 19.21 0.80
C LEU A 320 8.69 17.70 0.56
N ALA A 321 8.94 17.28 -0.69
CA ALA A 321 9.05 15.86 -1.04
C ALA A 321 10.24 15.18 -0.32
N CYS A 322 11.37 15.87 -0.19
CA CYS A 322 12.51 15.41 0.58
C CYS A 322 12.17 15.28 2.08
N ALA A 323 11.47 16.26 2.66
CA ALA A 323 11.04 16.20 4.05
C ALA A 323 10.08 15.03 4.32
N GLN A 324 9.10 14.81 3.44
CA GLN A 324 8.18 13.67 3.53
C GLN A 324 8.91 12.32 3.39
N SER A 325 9.87 12.24 2.47
CA SER A 325 10.67 11.01 2.29
C SER A 325 11.51 10.69 3.53
N LEU A 326 12.11 11.73 4.14
CA LEU A 326 12.83 11.58 5.41
C LEU A 326 11.89 11.14 6.52
N GLN A 327 10.70 11.74 6.63
CA GLN A 327 9.72 11.34 7.63
C GLN A 327 9.33 9.86 7.49
N MET A 328 8.99 9.40 6.28
CA MET A 328 8.67 7.98 6.04
C MET A 328 9.83 7.05 6.37
N LEU A 329 11.07 7.42 6.05
CA LEU A 329 12.25 6.65 6.44
C LEU A 329 12.43 6.59 7.95
N THR A 330 12.09 7.66 8.65
CA THR A 330 12.18 7.75 10.11
C THR A 330 11.10 6.89 10.77
N GLU A 331 9.86 6.95 10.27
CA GLU A 331 8.75 6.10 10.70
C GLU A 331 9.06 4.62 10.45
N PHE A 332 9.56 4.28 9.25
CA PHE A 332 10.00 2.91 8.94
C PHE A 332 11.13 2.43 9.88
N ALA A 333 12.13 3.27 10.14
CA ALA A 333 13.23 2.94 11.03
C ALA A 333 12.79 2.73 12.49
N ASN A 334 11.77 3.47 12.94
CA ASN A 334 11.28 3.42 14.32
C ASN A 334 10.23 2.34 14.55
N GLU A 335 9.39 2.02 13.56
CA GLU A 335 8.26 1.10 13.74
C GLU A 335 8.47 -0.24 13.03
N ALA A 336 8.80 -0.19 11.73
CA ALA A 336 8.90 -1.40 10.93
C ALA A 336 10.20 -2.16 11.20
N LEU A 337 11.31 -1.46 11.43
CA LEU A 337 12.61 -2.10 11.67
C LEU A 337 12.62 -2.93 12.98
N PRO A 338 12.11 -2.44 14.13
CA PRO A 338 12.01 -3.25 15.34
C PRO A 338 11.05 -4.42 15.17
N ALA A 339 9.87 -4.21 14.57
CA ALA A 339 8.92 -5.29 14.32
C ALA A 339 9.49 -6.40 13.44
N LEU A 340 10.25 -6.04 12.39
CA LEU A 340 10.95 -7.00 11.55
C LEU A 340 12.06 -7.72 12.32
N ARG A 341 12.78 -7.01 13.18
CA ARG A 341 13.83 -7.59 14.02
C ARG A 341 13.26 -8.58 15.04
N ASP A 342 12.14 -8.25 15.66
CA ASP A 342 11.43 -9.11 16.61
C ASP A 342 10.88 -10.34 15.90
N ALA A 343 10.25 -10.18 14.74
CA ALA A 343 9.79 -11.30 13.92
C ALA A 343 10.93 -12.25 13.49
N LEU A 344 12.07 -11.70 13.04
CA LEU A 344 13.25 -12.50 12.72
C LEU A 344 13.87 -13.16 13.95
N HIS A 345 13.79 -12.51 15.11
CA HIS A 345 14.28 -13.09 16.36
C HIS A 345 13.39 -14.25 16.82
N ASP A 346 12.06 -14.10 16.74
CA ASP A 346 11.09 -15.15 17.02
C ASP A 346 11.27 -16.34 16.07
N GLU A 347 11.47 -16.06 14.78
CA GLU A 347 11.72 -17.10 13.78
C GLU A 347 13.07 -17.80 14.00
N SER A 348 14.12 -17.06 14.37
CA SER A 348 15.40 -17.63 14.78
C SER A 348 15.26 -18.52 16.03
N ASN A 349 14.50 -18.08 17.03
CA ASN A 349 14.26 -18.85 18.25
C ASN A 349 13.45 -20.12 17.96
N SER A 350 12.44 -20.02 17.08
CA SER A 350 11.64 -21.15 16.60
C SER A 350 12.49 -22.16 15.82
N ALA A 351 13.33 -21.68 14.89
CA ALA A 351 14.28 -22.51 14.15
C ALA A 351 15.30 -23.18 15.08
N GLN A 352 15.78 -22.48 16.11
CA GLN A 352 16.67 -23.06 17.11
C GLN A 352 15.96 -24.15 17.95
N GLY A 353 14.71 -23.94 18.35
CA GLY A 353 13.89 -24.96 18.99
C GLY A 353 13.72 -26.21 18.12
N HIS A 354 13.51 -26.04 16.81
CA HIS A 354 13.48 -27.15 15.86
C HIS A 354 14.82 -27.89 15.77
N LEU A 355 15.95 -27.16 15.72
CA LEU A 355 17.28 -27.76 15.73
C LEU A 355 17.57 -28.53 17.02
N ASP A 356 17.10 -28.04 18.16
CA ASP A 356 17.26 -28.72 19.45
C ASP A 356 16.42 -29.99 19.53
N ILE A 357 15.20 -29.98 18.99
CA ILE A 357 14.39 -31.20 18.84
C ILE A 357 15.10 -32.21 17.93
N LEU A 358 15.67 -31.77 16.81
CA LEU A 358 16.45 -32.62 15.90
C LEU A 358 17.69 -33.18 16.60
N ARG A 359 18.45 -32.36 17.32
CA ARG A 359 19.62 -32.80 18.12
C ARG A 359 19.23 -33.83 19.16
N LEU A 360 18.16 -33.59 19.92
CA LEU A 360 17.62 -34.56 20.88
C LEU A 360 17.24 -35.87 20.20
N SER A 361 16.62 -35.81 19.01
CA SER A 361 16.25 -37.00 18.24
C SER A 361 17.48 -37.82 17.82
N VAL A 362 18.56 -37.17 17.39
CA VAL A 362 19.82 -37.83 16.99
C VAL A 362 20.52 -38.44 18.21
N VAL A 363 20.66 -37.69 19.30
CA VAL A 363 21.30 -38.16 20.54
C VAL A 363 20.53 -39.34 21.14
N ASN A 364 19.20 -39.30 21.13
CA ASN A 364 18.37 -40.39 21.63
C ASN A 364 18.36 -41.61 20.70
N ARG A 365 18.59 -41.44 19.39
CA ARG A 365 18.71 -42.55 18.44
C ARG A 365 19.97 -43.38 18.66
N SER A 366 21.08 -42.73 19.05
CA SER A 366 22.36 -43.40 19.28
C SER A 366 22.37 -44.32 20.51
N ARG A 367 21.56 -44.04 21.54
CA ARG A 367 21.48 -44.88 22.76
C ARG A 367 20.58 -46.11 22.63
N ALA A 368 19.70 -46.16 21.63
CA ALA A 368 18.80 -47.31 21.44
C ALA A 368 19.46 -48.48 20.67
N SER A 369 20.73 -48.34 20.26
CA SER A 369 21.48 -49.34 19.50
C SER A 369 22.66 -49.94 20.30
N GLU A 370 22.58 -49.94 21.62
CA GLU A 370 23.37 -50.85 22.44
C GLU A 370 22.40 -51.91 22.97
N VAL A 371 22.16 -52.93 22.14
CA VAL A 371 21.54 -54.19 22.58
C VAL A 371 22.58 -54.87 23.46
N PRO A 372 22.33 -55.06 24.78
CA PRO A 372 23.12 -56.00 25.56
C PRO A 372 22.73 -57.39 25.05
N GLU A 373 23.59 -57.99 24.23
CA GLU A 373 23.48 -59.41 23.94
C GLU A 373 23.65 -60.18 25.26
N HIS A 374 22.61 -60.95 25.60
CA HIS A 374 22.55 -61.96 26.66
C HIS A 374 22.51 -61.41 28.11
N THR A 375 21.42 -61.61 28.84
CA THR A 375 21.07 -62.94 29.36
C THR A 375 19.63 -62.99 29.90
N ASP A 376 19.07 -64.18 29.81
CA ASP A 376 17.70 -64.62 30.08
C ASP A 376 17.01 -64.06 31.34
N GLY A 377 15.79 -63.55 31.16
CA GLY A 377 14.91 -63.15 32.25
C GLY A 377 13.51 -62.82 31.78
N LEU A 378 12.65 -63.84 31.76
CA LEU A 378 11.21 -63.80 31.48
C LEU A 378 10.49 -62.62 32.16
N SER A 379 10.04 -61.63 31.38
CA SER A 379 8.89 -60.78 31.73
C SER A 379 8.27 -60.21 30.46
N SER A 380 7.51 -61.08 29.79
CA SER A 380 6.67 -60.76 28.65
C SER A 380 5.38 -60.12 29.15
N GLY A 381 5.03 -58.93 28.64
CA GLY A 381 3.66 -58.44 28.82
C GLY A 381 3.32 -57.01 28.39
N LEU A 382 4.21 -56.02 28.48
CA LEU A 382 3.75 -54.61 28.50
C LEU A 382 4.53 -53.59 27.66
N VAL A 383 5.42 -54.02 26.76
CA VAL A 383 6.30 -53.08 26.02
C VAL A 383 5.82 -52.77 24.59
N CYS A 384 4.88 -53.54 24.02
CA CYS A 384 4.45 -53.33 22.62
C CYS A 384 3.57 -52.09 22.38
N ASP A 385 2.82 -51.59 23.39
CA ASP A 385 1.92 -50.44 23.18
C ASP A 385 2.65 -49.08 23.17
N ARG A 386 3.86 -48.99 23.72
CA ARG A 386 4.58 -47.71 23.83
C ARG A 386 5.34 -47.33 22.55
N LEU A 387 5.68 -48.30 21.70
CA LEU A 387 6.38 -48.07 20.43
C LEU A 387 5.42 -47.64 19.30
N TYR A 388 4.16 -48.10 19.31
CA TYR A 388 3.16 -47.73 18.31
C TYR A 388 2.72 -46.26 18.39
N LEU A 389 2.60 -45.70 19.61
CA LEU A 389 2.24 -44.29 19.79
C LEU A 389 3.36 -43.31 19.39
N ASN A 390 4.63 -43.73 19.49
CA ASN A 390 5.75 -42.87 19.12
C ASN A 390 5.96 -42.82 17.59
N TRP A 391 5.68 -43.92 16.88
CA TRP A 391 5.75 -43.98 15.42
C TRP A 391 4.67 -43.12 14.73
N HIS A 392 3.48 -43.03 15.32
CA HIS A 392 2.44 -42.12 14.83
C HIS A 392 2.79 -40.63 15.04
N ARG A 393 3.52 -40.30 16.10
CA ARG A 393 3.94 -38.92 16.37
C ARG A 393 5.05 -38.45 15.42
N THR A 394 5.97 -39.34 15.03
CA THR A 394 6.97 -39.06 13.98
C THR A 394 6.37 -39.05 12.58
N SER A 395 5.34 -39.86 12.30
CA SER A 395 4.63 -39.84 11.00
C SER A 395 3.90 -38.51 10.74
N ILE A 396 3.27 -37.92 11.75
CA ILE A 396 2.60 -36.61 11.62
C ILE A 396 3.62 -35.47 11.40
N SER A 397 4.81 -35.59 11.98
CA SER A 397 5.92 -34.63 11.81
C SER A 397 6.50 -34.66 10.39
N ILE A 398 6.58 -35.83 9.75
CA ILE A 398 7.08 -35.96 8.37
C ILE A 398 6.09 -35.34 7.37
N GLN A 399 4.78 -35.54 7.55
CA GLN A 399 3.76 -34.94 6.68
C GLN A 399 3.75 -33.41 6.78
N ALA A 400 3.86 -32.85 7.98
CA ALA A 400 3.94 -31.40 8.16
C ALA A 400 5.21 -30.80 7.51
N PHE A 401 6.33 -31.54 7.53
CA PHE A 401 7.56 -31.12 6.87
C PHE A 401 7.46 -31.21 5.33
N GLU A 402 6.81 -32.24 4.80
CA GLU A 402 6.55 -32.38 3.36
C GLU A 402 5.60 -31.29 2.85
N GLU A 403 4.57 -30.94 3.61
CA GLU A 403 3.67 -29.82 3.31
C GLU A 403 4.42 -28.47 3.31
N ALA A 404 5.29 -28.25 4.31
CA ALA A 404 6.12 -27.04 4.36
C ALA A 404 7.08 -26.95 3.16
N LEU A 405 7.73 -28.05 2.78
CA LEU A 405 8.58 -28.09 1.59
C LEU A 405 7.79 -27.90 0.29
N HIS A 406 6.56 -28.40 0.22
CA HIS A 406 5.70 -28.18 -0.94
C HIS A 406 5.28 -26.71 -1.06
N SER A 407 4.95 -26.06 0.07
CA SER A 407 4.64 -24.63 0.11
C SER A 407 5.83 -23.77 -0.35
N ILE A 408 7.03 -24.05 0.14
CA ILE A 408 8.26 -23.34 -0.26
C ILE A 408 8.54 -23.53 -1.77
N ARG A 409 8.37 -24.73 -2.30
CA ARG A 409 8.55 -25.00 -3.74
C ARG A 409 7.52 -24.26 -4.59
N GLN A 410 6.28 -24.22 -4.15
CA GLN A 410 5.22 -23.49 -4.84
C GLN A 410 5.52 -21.98 -4.87
N GLN A 411 5.91 -21.42 -3.73
CA GLN A 411 6.26 -20.00 -3.63
C GLN A 411 7.49 -19.64 -4.47
N ALA A 412 8.49 -20.52 -4.54
CA ALA A 412 9.65 -20.35 -5.42
C ALA A 412 9.27 -20.40 -6.91
N ALA A 413 8.36 -21.30 -7.30
CA ALA A 413 7.86 -21.40 -8.67
C ALA A 413 7.04 -20.17 -9.08
N GLU A 414 6.20 -19.65 -8.18
CA GLU A 414 5.44 -18.41 -8.39
C GLU A 414 6.37 -17.21 -8.54
N SER A 415 7.41 -17.10 -7.69
CA SER A 415 8.44 -16.06 -7.80
C SER A 415 9.17 -16.10 -9.15
N GLN A 416 9.56 -17.29 -9.60
CA GLN A 416 10.18 -17.46 -10.93
C GLN A 416 9.24 -17.10 -12.08
N GLN A 417 7.94 -17.41 -11.98
CA GLN A 417 6.97 -17.00 -12.99
C GLN A 417 6.82 -15.47 -13.05
N ILE A 418 6.83 -14.79 -11.89
CA ILE A 418 6.80 -13.33 -11.82
C ILE A 418 8.05 -12.74 -12.46
N ASP A 419 9.24 -13.29 -12.17
CA ASP A 419 10.50 -12.81 -12.75
C ASP A 419 10.55 -13.01 -14.28
N LEU A 420 10.07 -14.16 -14.77
CA LEU A 420 9.97 -14.42 -16.21
C LEU A 420 8.96 -13.48 -16.88
N PHE A 421 7.82 -13.22 -16.23
CA PHE A 421 6.84 -12.25 -16.71
C PHE A 421 7.43 -10.83 -16.76
N LEU A 422 8.17 -10.40 -15.74
CA LEU A 422 8.83 -9.10 -15.72
C LEU A 422 9.94 -8.99 -16.77
N ALA A 423 10.68 -10.07 -17.03
CA ALA A 423 11.66 -10.14 -18.10
C ALA A 423 10.99 -10.03 -19.49
N GLN A 424 9.85 -10.68 -19.70
CA GLN A 424 9.04 -10.56 -20.91
C GLN A 424 8.36 -9.19 -21.04
N ALA A 425 7.95 -8.56 -19.94
CA ALA A 425 7.40 -7.21 -19.95
C ALA A 425 8.47 -6.19 -20.36
N ARG A 426 9.74 -6.39 -19.96
CA ARG A 426 10.85 -5.52 -20.38
C ARG A 426 11.12 -5.58 -21.87
N THR A 427 10.92 -6.71 -22.54
CA THR A 427 11.05 -6.80 -24.00
C THR A 427 9.87 -6.16 -24.74
N LEU A 428 8.70 -6.03 -24.10
CA LEU A 428 7.53 -5.31 -24.64
C LEU A 428 7.62 -3.77 -24.50
N ILE A 429 8.52 -3.24 -23.66
CA ILE A 429 8.62 -1.78 -23.36
C ILE A 429 9.46 -1.01 -24.40
N ALA A 430 10.05 -1.69 -25.40
CA ALA A 430 10.62 -1.03 -26.57
C ALA A 430 9.76 -1.27 -27.82
N PRO A 431 8.53 -0.72 -27.91
CA PRO A 431 7.71 -0.86 -29.10
C PRO A 431 8.40 -0.17 -30.28
N GLY A 432 8.42 -0.86 -31.41
CA GLY A 432 8.74 -0.26 -32.70
C GLY A 432 7.80 0.92 -32.99
N PRO A 433 8.16 1.83 -33.89
CA PRO A 433 7.37 3.03 -34.18
C PRO A 433 5.91 2.72 -34.60
N GLU A 434 5.65 1.54 -35.17
CA GLU A 434 4.31 1.10 -35.58
C GLU A 434 3.41 0.67 -34.40
N ASP A 435 3.99 0.08 -33.34
CA ASP A 435 3.25 -0.40 -32.18
C ASP A 435 2.86 0.74 -31.22
N ARG A 436 3.53 1.90 -31.32
CA ARG A 436 3.17 3.11 -30.56
C ARG A 436 1.76 3.60 -30.90
N HIS A 437 1.36 3.57 -32.17
CA HIS A 437 0.02 3.99 -32.56
C HIS A 437 -1.06 3.03 -32.06
N LYS A 438 -0.83 1.71 -32.16
CA LYS A 438 -1.76 0.71 -31.60
C LYS A 438 -1.88 0.86 -30.08
N ASN A 439 -0.76 1.01 -29.38
CA ASN A 439 -0.77 1.23 -27.93
C ASN A 439 -1.48 2.54 -27.55
N GLN A 440 -1.31 3.61 -28.33
CA GLN A 440 -2.01 4.87 -28.10
C GLN A 440 -3.53 4.74 -28.29
N THR A 441 -3.98 3.96 -29.28
CA THR A 441 -5.43 3.66 -29.43
C THR A 441 -5.99 2.82 -28.29
N LEU A 442 -5.22 1.86 -27.77
CA LEU A 442 -5.63 1.05 -26.62
C LEU A 442 -5.71 1.91 -25.35
N ILE A 443 -4.74 2.80 -25.14
CA ILE A 443 -4.75 3.74 -24.00
C ILE A 443 -5.96 4.69 -24.10
N SER A 444 -6.26 5.22 -25.28
CA SER A 444 -7.44 6.09 -25.45
C SER A 444 -8.75 5.36 -25.20
N ASN A 445 -8.84 4.09 -25.63
CA ASN A 445 -10.02 3.26 -25.36
C ASN A 445 -10.15 2.98 -23.87
N HIS A 446 -9.04 2.67 -23.19
CA HIS A 446 -9.05 2.40 -21.76
C HIS A 446 -9.44 3.64 -20.94
N ILE A 447 -8.92 4.81 -21.27
CA ILE A 447 -9.31 6.09 -20.63
C ILE A 447 -10.82 6.33 -20.82
N LYS A 448 -11.35 6.05 -22.02
CA LYS A 448 -12.78 6.18 -22.29
C LYS A 448 -13.61 5.22 -21.45
N GLU A 449 -13.20 3.95 -21.37
CA GLU A 449 -13.86 2.94 -20.53
C GLU A 449 -13.80 3.31 -19.04
N GLU A 450 -12.66 3.80 -18.54
CA GLU A 450 -12.51 4.28 -17.17
C GLU A 450 -13.43 5.47 -16.87
N MET A 451 -13.55 6.41 -17.80
CA MET A 451 -14.50 7.52 -17.68
C MET A 451 -15.95 7.03 -17.61
N GLU A 452 -16.35 6.08 -18.46
CA GLU A 452 -17.70 5.51 -18.43
C GLU A 452 -18.00 4.76 -17.13
N VAL A 453 -17.01 4.01 -16.61
CA VAL A 453 -17.13 3.31 -15.32
C VAL A 453 -17.23 4.32 -14.18
N SER A 454 -16.38 5.35 -14.18
CA SER A 454 -16.40 6.44 -13.19
C SER A 454 -17.77 7.15 -13.17
N GLU A 455 -18.35 7.42 -14.35
CA GLU A 455 -19.69 8.01 -14.46
C GLU A 455 -20.77 7.08 -13.88
N ARG A 456 -20.70 5.77 -14.16
CA ARG A 456 -21.64 4.78 -13.58
C ARG A 456 -21.52 4.70 -12.06
N VAL A 457 -20.29 4.74 -11.53
CA VAL A 457 -20.04 4.76 -10.08
C VAL A 457 -20.60 6.03 -9.46
N GLY A 458 -20.38 7.19 -10.08
CA GLY A 458 -20.95 8.47 -9.66
C GLY A 458 -22.48 8.42 -9.56
N LYS A 459 -23.16 7.93 -10.61
CA LYS A 459 -24.62 7.74 -10.62
C LYS A 459 -25.10 6.78 -9.52
N LEU A 460 -24.34 5.72 -9.24
CA LEU A 460 -24.68 4.77 -8.16
C LEU A 460 -24.54 5.42 -6.78
N LEU A 461 -23.47 6.19 -6.55
CA LEU A 461 -23.25 6.92 -5.31
C LEU A 461 -24.34 7.97 -5.07
N GLU A 462 -24.72 8.73 -6.11
CA GLU A 462 -25.82 9.69 -6.03
C GLU A 462 -27.14 9.02 -5.65
N ARG A 463 -27.46 7.87 -6.25
CA ARG A 463 -28.65 7.07 -5.88
C ARG A 463 -28.58 6.57 -4.44
N LYS A 464 -27.39 6.16 -3.96
CA LYS A 464 -27.20 5.75 -2.57
C LYS A 464 -27.39 6.92 -1.61
N MET A 465 -26.87 8.11 -1.93
CA MET A 465 -27.07 9.32 -1.12
C MET A 465 -28.56 9.70 -1.03
N LYS A 466 -29.28 9.70 -2.16
CA LYS A 466 -30.73 9.93 -2.17
C LYS A 466 -31.49 8.89 -1.34
N LYS A 467 -31.06 7.62 -1.36
CA LYS A 467 -31.66 6.56 -0.54
C LYS A 467 -31.36 6.74 0.95
N THR A 468 -30.16 7.18 1.33
CA THR A 468 -29.83 7.48 2.73
C THR A 468 -30.59 8.69 3.25
N GLU A 469 -30.79 9.72 2.42
CA GLU A 469 -31.59 10.90 2.75
C GLU A 469 -33.06 10.52 2.96
N ALA A 470 -33.65 9.73 2.05
CA ALA A 470 -34.99 9.18 2.23
C ALA A 470 -35.10 8.29 3.49
N GLY A 471 -34.07 7.50 3.78
CA GLY A 471 -34.00 6.71 5.01
C GLY A 471 -33.97 7.58 6.27
N ARG A 472 -33.27 8.72 6.25
CA ARG A 472 -33.23 9.66 7.37
C ARG A 472 -34.60 10.27 7.65
N LEU A 473 -35.31 10.70 6.60
CA LEU A 473 -36.68 11.20 6.72
C LEU A 473 -37.62 10.16 7.33
N LEU A 474 -37.49 8.88 6.93
CA LEU A 474 -38.30 7.80 7.53
C LEU A 474 -37.99 7.59 9.02
N VAL A 475 -36.74 7.76 9.44
CA VAL A 475 -36.38 7.68 10.87
C VAL A 475 -37.02 8.84 11.63
N GLU A 476 -36.93 10.07 11.11
CA GLU A 476 -37.56 11.25 11.70
C GLU A 476 -39.09 11.07 11.83
N ASP A 477 -39.76 10.50 10.81
CA ASP A 477 -41.19 10.19 10.83
C ASP A 477 -41.54 9.10 11.86
N ILE A 478 -40.71 8.06 11.99
CA ILE A 478 -40.91 6.99 12.99
C ILE A 478 -40.73 7.57 14.40
N GLU A 479 -39.70 8.37 14.64
CA GLU A 479 -39.46 9.01 15.94
C GLU A 479 -40.63 9.93 16.32
N ARG A 480 -41.16 10.68 15.35
CA ARG A 480 -42.36 11.49 15.53
C ARG A 480 -43.58 10.63 15.87
N LEU A 481 -43.85 9.56 15.13
CA LEU A 481 -44.95 8.64 15.40
C LEU A 481 -44.83 7.99 16.77
N VAL A 482 -43.62 7.59 17.18
CA VAL A 482 -43.35 7.06 18.53
C VAL A 482 -43.67 8.10 19.60
N GLY A 483 -43.29 9.36 19.38
CA GLY A 483 -43.67 10.48 20.25
C GLY A 483 -45.18 10.68 20.35
N GLU A 484 -45.88 10.69 19.22
CA GLU A 484 -47.34 10.83 19.16
C GLU A 484 -48.07 9.65 19.85
N VAL A 485 -47.59 8.41 19.64
CA VAL A 485 -48.11 7.22 20.33
C VAL A 485 -47.87 7.30 21.83
N GLY A 486 -46.71 7.78 22.28
CA GLY A 486 -46.41 7.99 23.70
C GLY A 486 -47.36 8.97 24.38
N ILE A 487 -47.73 10.05 23.67
CA ILE A 487 -48.74 11.02 24.12
C ILE A 487 -50.11 10.35 24.25
N ILE A 488 -50.54 9.59 23.23
CA ILE A 488 -51.86 8.92 23.22
C ILE A 488 -51.95 7.83 24.28
N SER A 489 -50.89 7.06 24.49
CA SER A 489 -50.88 5.94 25.44
C SER A 489 -50.76 6.40 26.90
N GLY A 490 -50.67 7.70 27.17
CA GLY A 490 -50.49 8.24 28.52
C GLY A 490 -49.15 7.81 29.15
N SER A 491 -48.19 7.36 28.35
CA SER A 491 -46.87 6.93 28.81
C SER A 491 -45.90 8.11 28.80
N HIS A 492 -46.32 9.23 29.38
CA HIS A 492 -45.40 10.29 29.78
C HIS A 492 -44.94 9.99 31.21
N ILE A 493 -43.73 9.48 31.35
CA ILE A 493 -42.91 9.70 32.55
C ILE A 493 -42.14 10.99 32.33
#